data_AF-A0A1G8FEH1-F1
#
_entry.id   AF-A0A1G8FEH1-F1
#
_cell.length_a   1.000
_cell.length_b   1.000
_cell.length_c   1.000
_cell.angle_alpha   90.00
_cell.angle_beta   90.00
_cell.angle_gamma   90.00
#
_symmetry.space_group_name_H-M   'P 1'
#
loop_
_entity.id
_entity.type
_entity.pdbx_description
1 polymer ?
#
loop_
_entity_poly.entity_id
_entity_poly.type
_entity_poly.pdbx_seq_one_letter_code
_entity_poly.pdbx_strand_id
1 'polypeptide(L)'
;MYNICLRMRASHNHQGAIDGERYAGIMPGHAGGAGYRLFLLPGEADALPWQAALDWAAARDACLPTRNELALLHANLRHVFPDAWYWSSEADAILPRMAWSHDFDNGTQYNFRKTYSGRACAVHRVALPPSAAAPVPLRQGERYAGLILGTDGAPDYHLVLQPDKFEQEYNSWQAASDWAASLGHSLPDRREQTLLYATLKDAFRPNWHWSSEWGDIEDEAWCKDFDTGVAYQNAREFDGYARCVRRVLV
;
A
#
# COMPACT_ATOMS: atom_id res chain seq x y z
N MET A 1 -23.70 -42.43 -9.54
CA MET A 1 -22.49 -41.75 -10.04
C MET A 1 -22.95 -40.38 -10.55
N TYR A 2 -22.95 -39.35 -9.71
CA TYR A 2 -23.34 -37.99 -10.11
C TYR A 2 -22.20 -37.05 -9.72
N ASN A 3 -21.39 -36.69 -10.71
CA ASN A 3 -20.41 -35.63 -10.60
C ASN A 3 -21.15 -34.29 -10.62
N ILE A 4 -21.31 -33.68 -9.44
CA ILE A 4 -21.61 -32.26 -9.32
C ILE A 4 -20.30 -31.51 -9.51
N CYS A 5 -20.10 -30.99 -10.72
CA CYS A 5 -19.08 -30.00 -11.00
C CYS A 5 -19.56 -28.68 -10.36
N LEU A 6 -19.11 -28.41 -9.14
CA LEU A 6 -19.28 -27.10 -8.50
C LEU A 6 -18.54 -26.06 -9.36
N ARG A 7 -19.32 -25.20 -10.03
CA ARG A 7 -18.80 -23.95 -10.59
C ARG A 7 -18.14 -23.16 -9.47
N MET A 8 -16.83 -22.96 -9.60
CA MET A 8 -16.04 -22.04 -8.78
C MET A 8 -16.73 -20.68 -8.74
N ARG A 9 -16.94 -20.15 -7.54
CA ARG A 9 -17.41 -18.78 -7.31
C ARG A 9 -16.46 -17.84 -8.06
N ALA A 10 -16.99 -17.02 -8.97
CA ALA A 10 -16.25 -15.88 -9.51
C ALA A 10 -15.79 -15.02 -8.32
N SER A 11 -14.47 -14.81 -8.19
CA SER A 11 -13.97 -13.92 -7.14
C SER A 11 -14.50 -12.52 -7.42
N HIS A 12 -15.04 -11.85 -6.40
CA HIS A 12 -15.59 -10.50 -6.51
C HIS A 12 -14.51 -9.44 -6.86
N ASN A 13 -13.24 -9.88 -6.95
CA ASN A 13 -12.05 -9.07 -7.19
C ASN A 13 -11.86 -8.65 -8.65
N HIS A 14 -12.44 -9.38 -9.61
CA HIS A 14 -12.29 -9.08 -11.05
C HIS A 14 -13.47 -8.30 -11.65
N GLN A 15 -14.46 -7.92 -10.83
CA GLN A 15 -15.58 -7.12 -11.31
C GLN A 15 -15.10 -5.73 -11.77
N GLY A 16 -15.19 -5.48 -13.08
CA GLY A 16 -14.76 -4.24 -13.71
C GLY A 16 -13.34 -4.27 -14.28
N ALA A 17 -12.63 -5.41 -14.19
CA ALA A 17 -11.36 -5.59 -14.89
C ALA A 17 -11.60 -5.67 -16.40
N ILE A 18 -10.78 -4.94 -17.18
CA ILE A 18 -10.66 -5.12 -18.63
C ILE A 18 -9.64 -6.25 -18.89
N ASP A 19 -9.74 -6.92 -20.05
CA ASP A 19 -8.85 -8.03 -20.41
C ASP A 19 -7.36 -7.66 -20.24
N GLY A 20 -6.65 -8.46 -19.45
CA GLY A 20 -5.21 -8.30 -19.18
C GLY A 20 -4.86 -7.39 -18.01
N GLU A 21 -5.82 -6.70 -17.39
CA GLU A 21 -5.58 -5.90 -16.20
C GLU A 21 -5.37 -6.76 -14.94
N ARG A 22 -4.50 -6.30 -14.05
CA ARG A 22 -4.27 -6.92 -12.73
C ARG A 22 -4.99 -6.13 -11.66
N TYR A 23 -5.85 -6.80 -10.90
CA TYR A 23 -6.46 -6.20 -9.73
C TYR A 23 -5.40 -5.91 -8.66
N ALA A 24 -5.34 -4.66 -8.18
CA ALA A 24 -4.37 -4.20 -7.20
C ALA A 24 -4.95 -4.07 -5.79
N GLY A 25 -6.28 -4.10 -5.63
CA GLY A 25 -6.95 -3.97 -4.34
C GLY A 25 -7.91 -2.78 -4.25
N ILE A 26 -8.20 -2.36 -3.02
CA ILE A 26 -9.18 -1.32 -2.69
C ILE A 26 -8.45 -0.13 -2.08
N MET A 27 -8.67 1.06 -2.65
CA MET A 27 -8.38 2.33 -2.02
C MET A 27 -9.62 2.81 -1.27
N PRO A 28 -9.58 2.95 0.07
CA PRO A 28 -10.69 3.54 0.82
C PRO A 28 -10.86 5.01 0.42
N GLY A 29 -12.10 5.50 0.47
CA GLY A 29 -12.37 6.91 0.24
C GLY A 29 -11.85 7.78 1.39
N HIS A 30 -11.35 8.97 1.06
CA HIS A 30 -10.90 9.94 2.05
C HIS A 30 -12.02 10.94 2.38
N ALA A 31 -12.13 11.37 3.65
CA ALA A 31 -13.07 12.40 4.12
C ALA A 31 -14.55 12.21 3.69
N GLY A 32 -15.02 10.95 3.64
CA GLY A 32 -16.40 10.62 3.25
C GLY A 32 -16.62 10.48 1.74
N GLY A 33 -15.55 10.57 0.93
CA GLY A 33 -15.58 10.19 -0.48
C GLY A 33 -15.80 8.68 -0.68
N ALA A 34 -16.23 8.29 -1.88
CA ALA A 34 -16.33 6.89 -2.25
C ALA A 34 -14.92 6.28 -2.42
N GLY A 35 -14.74 5.04 -1.96
CA GLY A 35 -13.56 4.25 -2.30
C GLY A 35 -13.61 3.76 -3.75
N TYR A 36 -12.53 3.13 -4.20
CA TYR A 36 -12.46 2.54 -5.54
C TYR A 36 -11.58 1.29 -5.57
N ARG A 37 -11.84 0.44 -6.56
CA ARG A 37 -10.95 -0.65 -6.94
C ARG A 37 -9.90 -0.12 -7.91
N LEU A 38 -8.65 -0.52 -7.71
CA LEU A 38 -7.53 -0.15 -8.57
C LEU A 38 -7.13 -1.34 -9.44
N PHE A 39 -6.90 -1.08 -10.72
CA PHE A 39 -6.44 -2.06 -11.70
C PHE A 39 -5.17 -1.54 -12.39
N LEU A 40 -4.15 -2.37 -12.48
CA LEU A 40 -2.91 -2.12 -13.21
C LEU A 40 -3.06 -2.62 -14.64
N LEU A 41 -2.85 -1.74 -15.62
CA LEU A 41 -2.86 -2.11 -17.04
C LEU A 41 -1.57 -2.85 -17.41
N PRO A 42 -1.61 -3.72 -18.45
CA PRO A 42 -0.42 -4.41 -18.94
C PRO A 42 0.55 -3.45 -19.63
N GLY A 43 1.85 -3.63 -19.35
CA GLY A 43 2.95 -2.89 -19.97
C GLY A 43 3.34 -1.61 -19.23
N GLU A 44 4.56 -1.18 -19.49
CA GLU A 44 5.19 0.01 -18.91
C GLU A 44 5.87 0.84 -20.01
N ALA A 45 6.11 2.11 -19.73
CA ALA A 45 7.05 2.92 -20.50
C ALA A 45 8.27 3.21 -19.63
N ASP A 46 9.43 3.34 -20.27
CA ASP A 46 10.68 3.72 -19.64
C ASP A 46 11.23 5.02 -20.21
N ALA A 47 12.15 5.61 -19.46
CA ALA A 47 12.92 6.78 -19.85
C ALA A 47 12.12 8.03 -20.30
N LEU A 48 10.88 8.21 -19.82
CA LEU A 48 10.02 9.33 -20.20
C LEU A 48 10.17 10.54 -19.26
N PRO A 49 10.23 11.78 -19.79
CA PRO A 49 9.88 12.98 -19.04
C PRO A 49 8.47 12.91 -18.48
N TRP A 50 8.21 13.59 -17.38
CA TRP A 50 6.95 13.47 -16.64
C TRP A 50 5.70 13.78 -17.50
N GLN A 51 5.76 14.84 -18.33
CA GLN A 51 4.63 15.17 -19.22
C GLN A 51 4.39 14.06 -20.26
N ALA A 52 5.45 13.48 -20.82
CA ALA A 52 5.34 12.37 -21.76
C ALA A 52 4.78 11.10 -21.09
N ALA A 53 5.07 10.88 -19.81
CA ALA A 53 4.49 9.78 -19.04
C ALA A 53 2.97 9.96 -18.82
N LEU A 54 2.51 11.19 -18.56
CA LEU A 54 1.08 11.52 -18.50
C LEU A 54 0.40 11.30 -19.85
N ASP A 55 0.98 11.82 -20.93
CA ASP A 55 0.45 11.70 -22.28
C ASP A 55 0.41 10.23 -22.74
N TRP A 56 1.44 9.45 -22.39
CA TRP A 56 1.49 8.01 -22.65
C TRP A 56 0.33 7.26 -21.99
N ALA A 57 0.04 7.55 -20.72
CA ALA A 57 -1.09 6.92 -20.03
C ALA A 57 -2.44 7.37 -20.62
N ALA A 58 -2.58 8.66 -20.92
CA ALA A 58 -3.80 9.23 -21.52
C ALA A 58 -4.11 8.65 -22.91
N ALA A 59 -3.09 8.40 -23.73
CA ALA A 59 -3.22 7.77 -25.05
C ALA A 59 -3.76 6.31 -24.98
N ARG A 60 -3.84 5.74 -23.78
CA ARG A 60 -4.33 4.38 -23.50
C ARG A 60 -5.65 4.41 -22.73
N ASP A 61 -6.34 5.56 -22.73
CA ASP A 61 -7.55 5.82 -21.95
C ASP A 61 -7.40 5.51 -20.44
N ALA A 62 -6.18 5.72 -19.93
CA ALA A 62 -5.81 5.41 -18.55
C ALA A 62 -5.14 6.61 -17.86
N CYS A 63 -4.77 6.43 -16.60
CA CYS A 63 -4.04 7.45 -15.84
C CYS A 63 -2.71 6.92 -15.36
N LEU A 64 -1.73 7.82 -15.25
CA LEU A 64 -0.57 7.58 -14.39
C LEU A 64 -1.08 7.49 -12.94
N PRO A 65 -0.62 6.53 -12.12
CA PRO A 65 -1.07 6.39 -10.74
C PRO A 65 -0.64 7.58 -9.88
N THR A 66 -1.40 7.88 -8.84
CA THR A 66 -0.98 8.77 -7.75
C THR A 66 0.08 8.09 -6.87
N ARG A 67 0.73 8.84 -5.98
CA ARG A 67 1.67 8.27 -5.00
C ARG A 67 1.05 7.17 -4.15
N ASN A 68 -0.15 7.42 -3.64
CA ASN A 68 -0.85 6.45 -2.80
C ASN A 68 -1.21 5.18 -3.58
N GLU A 69 -1.54 5.29 -4.87
CA GLU A 69 -1.80 4.14 -5.71
C GLU A 69 -0.52 3.37 -6.05
N LEU A 70 0.61 4.04 -6.29
CA LEU A 70 1.91 3.39 -6.43
C LEU A 70 2.29 2.61 -5.17
N ALA A 71 2.02 3.16 -3.98
CA ALA A 71 2.23 2.45 -2.74
C ALA A 71 1.27 1.24 -2.59
N LEU A 72 -0.01 1.33 -2.99
CA LEU A 72 -0.90 0.16 -3.05
C LEU A 72 -0.38 -0.90 -4.04
N LEU A 73 0.10 -0.49 -5.22
CA LEU A 73 0.72 -1.37 -6.20
C LEU A 73 1.98 -2.04 -5.64
N HIS A 74 2.81 -1.32 -4.88
CA HIS A 74 3.95 -1.91 -4.19
C HIS A 74 3.46 -2.93 -3.15
N ALA A 75 2.47 -2.58 -2.31
CA ALA A 75 1.94 -3.51 -1.32
C ALA A 75 1.41 -4.80 -1.98
N ASN A 76 0.60 -4.72 -3.04
CA ASN A 76 -0.12 -5.90 -3.54
C ASN A 76 0.48 -6.55 -4.79
N LEU A 77 1.26 -5.82 -5.57
CA LEU A 77 1.77 -6.25 -6.86
C LEU A 77 3.28 -6.05 -6.99
N ARG A 78 4.07 -5.85 -5.92
CA ARG A 78 5.55 -5.66 -6.00
C ARG A 78 6.25 -6.62 -6.97
N HIS A 79 5.86 -7.90 -6.97
CA HIS A 79 6.45 -8.93 -7.83
C HIS A 79 6.35 -8.67 -9.35
N VAL A 80 5.49 -7.76 -9.80
CA VAL A 80 5.37 -7.40 -11.22
C VAL A 80 6.25 -6.21 -11.62
N PHE A 81 6.86 -5.53 -10.65
CA PHE A 81 7.69 -4.35 -10.88
C PHE A 81 9.18 -4.68 -10.72
N PRO A 82 10.06 -4.13 -11.56
CA PRO A 82 11.49 -4.13 -11.27
C PRO A 82 11.80 -3.21 -10.09
N ASP A 83 12.98 -3.39 -9.49
CA ASP A 83 13.52 -2.51 -8.45
C ASP A 83 13.95 -1.18 -9.08
N ALA A 84 12.96 -0.32 -9.32
CA ALA A 84 13.12 0.98 -9.95
C ALA A 84 12.01 1.94 -9.52
N TRP A 85 12.23 3.23 -9.77
CA TRP A 85 11.25 4.26 -9.47
C TRP A 85 10.31 4.54 -10.66
N TYR A 86 9.07 4.87 -10.33
CA TYR A 86 7.99 5.19 -11.26
C TYR A 86 7.44 6.58 -10.99
N TRP A 87 7.08 7.30 -12.04
CA TRP A 87 6.40 8.59 -11.91
C TRP A 87 5.02 8.45 -11.28
N SER A 88 4.70 9.34 -10.35
CA SER A 88 3.33 9.63 -9.92
C SER A 88 2.70 10.68 -10.86
N SER A 89 1.38 10.69 -10.97
CA SER A 89 0.60 11.77 -11.61
C SER A 89 0.62 13.10 -10.85
N GLU A 90 1.22 13.13 -9.65
CA GLU A 90 1.22 14.31 -8.79
C GLU A 90 2.45 15.20 -9.04
N ALA A 91 2.20 16.46 -9.41
CA ALA A 91 3.22 17.50 -9.34
C ALA A 91 3.51 17.88 -7.89
N ASP A 92 4.72 18.37 -7.62
CA ASP A 92 5.04 18.93 -6.31
C ASP A 92 4.30 20.26 -6.10
N ALA A 93 3.69 20.43 -4.93
CA ALA A 93 2.88 21.60 -4.61
C ALA A 93 3.71 22.87 -4.33
N ILE A 94 4.97 22.72 -3.92
CA ILE A 94 5.88 23.81 -3.53
C ILE A 94 6.87 24.13 -4.66
N LEU A 95 7.34 23.11 -5.37
CA LEU A 95 8.33 23.20 -6.43
C LEU A 95 7.70 22.79 -7.78
N PRO A 96 7.07 23.70 -8.55
CA PRO A 96 6.29 23.36 -9.74
C PRO A 96 7.05 22.60 -10.85
N ARG A 97 8.38 22.70 -10.85
CA ARG A 97 9.27 21.98 -11.76
C ARG A 97 9.45 20.50 -11.38
N MET A 98 9.08 20.09 -10.16
CA MET A 98 9.22 18.73 -9.67
C MET A 98 7.89 17.96 -9.81
N ALA A 99 8.00 16.65 -9.93
CA ALA A 99 6.89 15.71 -9.79
C ALA A 99 7.31 14.57 -8.87
N TRP A 100 6.32 13.97 -8.21
CA TRP A 100 6.55 12.87 -7.30
C TRP A 100 6.82 11.56 -8.03
N SER A 101 7.53 10.66 -7.36
CA SER A 101 7.77 9.29 -7.78
C SER A 101 7.66 8.33 -6.59
N HIS A 102 7.57 7.04 -6.88
CA HIS A 102 7.65 5.95 -5.91
C HIS A 102 8.70 4.94 -6.33
N ASP A 103 9.59 4.59 -5.41
CA ASP A 103 10.63 3.59 -5.62
C ASP A 103 10.11 2.19 -5.25
N PHE A 104 10.18 1.24 -6.16
CA PHE A 104 9.72 -0.12 -5.90
C PHE A 104 10.73 -0.99 -5.15
N ASP A 105 12.00 -0.60 -5.01
CA ASP A 105 12.97 -1.35 -4.19
C ASP A 105 12.57 -1.31 -2.71
N ASN A 106 12.47 -0.10 -2.16
CA ASN A 106 12.28 0.14 -0.72
C ASN A 106 11.01 0.94 -0.37
N GLY A 107 10.24 1.40 -1.35
CA GLY A 107 8.99 2.12 -1.14
C GLY A 107 9.12 3.62 -0.90
N THR A 108 10.31 4.21 -1.06
CA THR A 108 10.52 5.64 -0.84
C THR A 108 9.78 6.48 -1.87
N GLN A 109 9.23 7.61 -1.44
CA GLN A 109 8.66 8.61 -2.33
C GLN A 109 9.48 9.90 -2.33
N TYR A 110 10.01 10.25 -3.50
CA TYR A 110 10.77 11.48 -3.72
C TYR A 110 10.13 12.33 -4.81
N ASN A 111 10.59 13.56 -4.94
CA ASN A 111 10.26 14.42 -6.06
C ASN A 111 11.50 14.64 -6.94
N PHE A 112 11.32 14.50 -8.25
CA PHE A 112 12.38 14.68 -9.24
C PHE A 112 12.00 15.75 -10.25
N ARG A 113 12.99 16.28 -10.98
CA ARG A 113 12.72 17.26 -12.04
C ARG A 113 11.81 16.62 -13.09
N LYS A 114 10.74 17.31 -13.51
CA LYS A 114 9.82 16.85 -14.57
C LYS A 114 10.52 16.53 -15.90
N THR A 115 11.74 17.04 -16.10
CA THR A 115 12.57 16.78 -17.28
C THR A 115 13.44 15.53 -17.17
N TYR A 116 13.49 14.87 -16.01
CA TYR A 116 14.19 13.60 -15.86
C TYR A 116 13.43 12.47 -16.56
N SER A 117 14.15 11.43 -16.94
CA SER A 117 13.61 10.26 -17.60
C SER A 117 13.27 9.20 -16.56
N GLY A 118 11.99 8.86 -16.43
CA GLY A 118 11.48 7.89 -15.45
C GLY A 118 10.57 6.85 -16.08
N ARG A 119 10.22 5.83 -15.29
CA ARG A 119 9.27 4.79 -15.70
C ARG A 119 7.83 5.24 -15.48
N ALA A 120 6.91 4.68 -16.26
CA ALA A 120 5.49 4.93 -16.17
C ALA A 120 4.71 3.61 -16.26
N CYS A 121 3.71 3.46 -15.41
CA CYS A 121 2.69 2.43 -15.52
C CYS A 121 1.32 3.11 -15.57
N ALA A 122 0.31 2.40 -16.08
CA ALA A 122 -1.03 2.96 -16.24
C ALA A 122 -2.01 2.21 -15.33
N VAL A 123 -2.94 2.96 -14.74
CA VAL A 123 -3.99 2.40 -13.88
C VAL A 123 -5.38 2.83 -14.32
N HIS A 124 -6.34 1.97 -14.00
CA HIS A 124 -7.77 2.23 -14.13
C HIS A 124 -8.45 2.12 -12.76
N ARG A 125 -9.44 2.99 -12.51
CA ARG A 125 -10.18 3.07 -11.25
C ARG A 125 -11.64 2.74 -11.49
N VAL A 126 -12.16 1.79 -10.72
CA VAL A 126 -13.58 1.49 -10.72
C VAL A 126 -14.16 1.94 -9.39
N ALA A 127 -14.96 3.00 -9.43
CA ALA A 127 -15.63 3.52 -8.24
C ALA A 127 -16.43 2.43 -7.54
N LEU A 128 -16.29 2.35 -6.21
CA LEU A 128 -17.19 1.55 -5.40
C LEU A 128 -18.46 2.38 -5.14
N PRO A 129 -19.63 1.73 -5.05
CA PRO A 129 -20.83 2.44 -4.63
C PRO A 129 -20.59 3.09 -3.27
N PRO A 130 -21.21 4.25 -2.96
CA PRO A 130 -21.22 4.82 -1.63
C PRO A 130 -21.96 3.87 -0.69
N SER A 131 -21.22 2.90 -0.19
CA SER A 131 -21.59 1.92 0.83
C SER A 131 -20.91 2.32 2.14
N ALA A 132 -21.20 1.59 3.22
CA ALA A 132 -20.53 1.73 4.51
C ALA A 132 -19.02 1.99 4.36
N ALA A 133 -18.46 2.80 5.27
CA ALA A 133 -17.07 3.28 5.23
C ALA A 133 -16.00 2.17 5.05
N ALA A 134 -16.36 0.92 5.34
CA ALA A 134 -15.55 -0.26 5.11
C ALA A 134 -16.45 -1.44 4.68
N PRO A 135 -15.90 -2.41 3.91
CA PRO A 135 -16.58 -3.67 3.59
C PRO A 135 -16.65 -4.64 4.79
N VAL A 136 -16.06 -4.27 5.94
CA VAL A 136 -16.03 -5.05 7.17
C VAL A 136 -16.51 -4.20 8.36
N PRO A 137 -17.12 -4.81 9.40
CA PRO A 137 -17.46 -4.09 10.62
C PRO A 137 -16.22 -3.51 11.31
N LEU A 138 -16.31 -2.23 11.68
CA LEU A 138 -15.30 -1.51 12.46
C LEU A 138 -15.77 -1.34 13.90
N ARG A 139 -14.85 -1.58 14.85
CA ARG A 139 -15.00 -1.26 16.26
C ARG A 139 -14.71 0.23 16.47
N GLN A 140 -15.04 0.74 17.66
CA GLN A 140 -14.80 2.14 18.00
C GLN A 140 -13.31 2.50 17.84
N GLY A 141 -13.04 3.52 17.03
CA GLY A 141 -11.68 4.04 16.78
C GLY A 141 -10.87 3.29 15.72
N GLU A 142 -11.31 2.12 15.27
CA GLU A 142 -10.64 1.39 14.19
C GLU A 142 -10.75 2.13 12.85
N ARG A 143 -9.72 1.98 12.02
CA ARG A 143 -9.67 2.59 10.67
C ARG A 143 -9.41 1.51 9.63
N TYR A 144 -10.25 1.44 8.62
CA TYR A 144 -10.04 0.54 7.49
C TYR A 144 -8.92 1.05 6.58
N ALA A 145 -7.91 0.23 6.33
CA ALA A 145 -6.77 0.58 5.49
C ALA A 145 -6.99 0.16 4.04
N GLY A 146 -7.60 -1.00 3.79
CA GLY A 146 -7.77 -1.53 2.44
C GLY A 146 -7.70 -3.05 2.41
N LEU A 147 -7.46 -3.58 1.21
CA LEU A 147 -7.35 -5.01 0.96
C LEU A 147 -5.89 -5.39 0.70
N ILE A 148 -5.40 -6.42 1.39
CA ILE A 148 -4.16 -7.13 1.04
C ILE A 148 -4.53 -8.40 0.27
N LEU A 149 -3.91 -8.58 -0.89
CA LEU A 149 -4.10 -9.79 -1.71
C LEU A 149 -3.30 -10.96 -1.14
N GLY A 150 -3.89 -12.14 -1.02
CA GLY A 150 -3.17 -13.34 -0.63
C GLY A 150 -2.08 -13.71 -1.63
N THR A 151 -1.00 -14.32 -1.15
CA THR A 151 0.07 -14.92 -1.97
C THR A 151 0.24 -16.39 -1.60
N ASP A 152 0.77 -17.21 -2.51
CA ASP A 152 1.09 -18.63 -2.26
C ASP A 152 -0.09 -19.45 -1.72
N GLY A 153 -1.31 -19.14 -2.20
CA GLY A 153 -2.54 -19.81 -1.79
C GLY A 153 -3.15 -19.31 -0.47
N ALA A 154 -2.52 -18.35 0.21
CA ALA A 154 -3.15 -17.63 1.32
C ALA A 154 -4.37 -16.83 0.81
N PRO A 155 -5.41 -16.65 1.65
CA PRO A 155 -6.56 -15.82 1.29
C PRO A 155 -6.21 -14.33 1.31
N ASP A 156 -6.96 -13.56 0.53
CA ASP A 156 -7.00 -12.10 0.69
C ASP A 156 -7.54 -11.74 2.08
N TYR A 157 -7.18 -10.56 2.57
CA TYR A 157 -7.73 -10.05 3.82
C TYR A 157 -7.85 -8.53 3.84
N HIS A 158 -8.87 -8.05 4.54
CA HIS A 158 -9.06 -6.65 4.89
C HIS A 158 -8.17 -6.28 6.07
N LEU A 159 -7.40 -5.19 5.90
CA LEU A 159 -6.51 -4.66 6.92
C LEU A 159 -7.21 -3.53 7.69
N VAL A 160 -7.20 -3.63 9.02
CA VAL A 160 -7.81 -2.65 9.92
C VAL A 160 -6.77 -2.18 10.94
N LEU A 161 -6.50 -0.86 10.94
CA LEU A 161 -5.63 -0.21 11.92
C LEU A 161 -6.36 -0.03 13.25
N GLN A 162 -5.73 -0.47 14.33
CA GLN A 162 -6.26 -0.28 15.68
C GLN A 162 -6.08 1.17 16.17
N PRO A 163 -6.98 1.65 17.05
CA PRO A 163 -6.89 2.99 17.63
C PRO A 163 -5.69 3.15 18.56
N ASP A 164 -5.34 2.08 19.27
CA ASP A 164 -4.24 2.08 20.23
C ASP A 164 -2.90 2.31 19.55
N LYS A 165 -2.03 3.01 20.26
CA LYS A 165 -0.72 3.37 19.79
C LYS A 165 0.33 3.06 20.83
N PHE A 166 1.49 2.63 20.35
CA PHE A 166 2.67 2.47 21.16
C PHE A 166 3.57 3.68 20.91
N GLU A 167 3.31 4.75 21.65
CA GLU A 167 4.02 6.03 21.57
C GLU A 167 4.93 6.28 22.79
N GLN A 168 5.06 5.31 23.69
CA GLN A 168 5.95 5.43 24.85
C GLN A 168 7.41 5.38 24.38
N GLU A 169 8.11 6.51 24.56
CA GLU A 169 9.57 6.59 24.45
C GLU A 169 10.21 5.44 25.26
N TYR A 170 11.31 4.85 24.77
CA TYR A 170 12.11 3.81 25.44
C TYR A 170 11.62 2.35 25.37
N ASN A 171 11.15 1.87 24.21
CA ASN A 171 10.73 0.48 24.08
C ASN A 171 11.28 -0.19 22.81
N SER A 172 11.97 -1.31 23.05
CA SER A 172 12.54 -2.18 22.02
C SER A 172 11.48 -2.80 21.11
N TRP A 173 11.92 -3.38 20.00
CA TRP A 173 11.05 -4.14 19.09
C TRP A 173 10.28 -5.27 19.79
N GLN A 174 10.90 -5.95 20.76
CA GLN A 174 10.25 -7.01 21.54
C GLN A 174 9.13 -6.46 22.42
N ALA A 175 9.35 -5.33 23.10
CA ALA A 175 8.34 -4.69 23.92
C ALA A 175 7.13 -4.23 23.09
N ALA A 176 7.36 -3.69 21.90
CA ALA A 176 6.29 -3.34 20.95
C ALA A 176 5.50 -4.57 20.48
N SER A 177 6.18 -5.69 20.26
CA SER A 177 5.56 -6.96 19.86
C SER A 177 4.70 -7.55 20.98
N ASP A 178 5.22 -7.57 22.21
CA ASP A 178 4.52 -8.05 23.41
C ASP A 178 3.29 -7.18 23.73
N TRP A 179 3.41 -5.86 23.55
CA TRP A 179 2.28 -4.93 23.67
C TRP A 179 1.18 -5.26 22.66
N ALA A 180 1.50 -5.43 21.38
CA ALA A 180 0.51 -5.75 20.37
C ALA A 180 -0.17 -7.10 20.68
N ALA A 181 0.61 -8.10 21.12
CA ALA A 181 0.10 -9.41 21.53
C ALA A 181 -0.84 -9.32 22.75
N SER A 182 -0.56 -8.44 23.72
CA SER A 182 -1.42 -8.23 24.89
C SER A 182 -2.82 -7.71 24.51
N LEU A 183 -2.94 -7.05 23.36
CA LEU A 183 -4.21 -6.59 22.77
C LEU A 183 -4.87 -7.65 21.88
N GLY A 184 -4.28 -8.84 21.72
CA GLY A 184 -4.74 -9.87 20.78
C GLY A 184 -4.49 -9.53 19.31
N HIS A 185 -3.50 -8.67 19.05
CA HIS A 185 -3.13 -8.17 17.73
C HIS A 185 -1.64 -8.38 17.46
N SER A 186 -1.15 -7.89 16.33
CA SER A 186 0.27 -7.86 16.00
C SER A 186 0.65 -6.50 15.43
N LEU A 187 1.96 -6.22 15.38
CA LEU A 187 2.50 -5.20 14.50
C LEU A 187 2.13 -5.53 13.03
N PRO A 188 1.99 -4.52 12.15
CA PRO A 188 1.89 -4.75 10.72
C PRO A 188 3.20 -5.28 10.15
N ASP A 189 3.12 -6.15 9.16
CA ASP A 189 4.27 -6.57 8.36
C ASP A 189 4.68 -5.46 7.35
N ARG A 190 5.77 -5.64 6.58
CA ARG A 190 6.26 -4.62 5.64
C ARG A 190 5.23 -4.27 4.56
N ARG A 191 4.49 -5.29 4.12
CA ARG A 191 3.49 -5.17 3.05
C ARG A 191 2.29 -4.37 3.54
N GLU A 192 1.82 -4.68 4.74
CA GLU A 192 0.76 -3.97 5.44
C GLU A 192 1.17 -2.54 5.79
N GLN A 193 2.40 -2.31 6.24
CA GLN A 193 2.92 -0.96 6.47
C GLN A 193 2.91 -0.13 5.18
N THR A 194 3.18 -0.75 4.03
CA THR A 194 3.11 -0.06 2.74
C THR A 194 1.67 0.32 2.36
N LEU A 195 0.69 -0.55 2.61
CA LEU A 195 -0.74 -0.21 2.47
C LEU A 195 -1.18 0.88 3.46
N LEU A 196 -0.74 0.81 4.71
CA LEU A 196 -1.05 1.81 5.75
C LEU A 196 -0.47 3.18 5.39
N TYR A 197 0.73 3.22 4.82
CA TYR A 197 1.32 4.44 4.31
C TYR A 197 0.53 5.00 3.12
N ALA A 198 0.03 4.15 2.23
CA ALA A 198 -0.79 4.56 1.09
C ALA A 198 -2.13 5.20 1.50
N THR A 199 -2.72 4.74 2.60
CA THR A 199 -4.16 4.98 2.87
C THR A 199 -4.43 5.69 4.18
N LEU A 200 -3.54 5.57 5.16
CA LEU A 200 -3.71 6.06 6.51
C LEU A 200 -2.46 6.80 7.03
N LYS A 201 -1.62 7.37 6.14
CA LYS A 201 -0.40 8.11 6.52
C LYS A 201 -0.64 9.10 7.67
N ASP A 202 -1.71 9.88 7.61
CA ASP A 202 -2.05 10.91 8.61
C ASP A 202 -2.39 10.35 10.00
N ALA A 203 -2.60 9.03 10.11
CA ALA A 203 -2.79 8.38 11.40
C ALA A 203 -1.45 8.10 12.12
N PHE A 204 -0.31 8.25 11.45
CA PHE A 204 1.02 7.96 11.96
C PHE A 204 1.79 9.24 12.26
N ARG A 205 2.72 9.15 13.21
CA ARG A 205 3.75 10.19 13.39
C ARG A 205 4.66 10.17 12.15
N PRO A 206 5.13 11.32 11.64
CA PRO A 206 6.12 11.37 10.55
C PRO A 206 7.49 10.91 11.06
N ASN A 207 7.63 9.59 11.25
CA ASN A 207 8.83 8.91 11.73
C ASN A 207 8.71 7.40 11.45
N TRP A 208 9.75 6.63 11.75
CA TRP A 208 9.80 5.20 11.50
C TRP A 208 9.03 4.37 12.51
N HIS A 209 8.34 3.34 12.02
CA HIS A 209 7.54 2.42 12.84
C HIS A 209 8.00 0.98 12.63
N TRP A 210 8.08 0.22 13.73
CA TRP A 210 8.43 -1.20 13.72
C TRP A 210 7.46 -2.04 12.90
N SER A 211 8.01 -2.92 12.06
CA SER A 211 7.30 -4.03 11.41
C SER A 211 7.29 -5.24 12.35
N SER A 212 6.41 -6.22 12.10
CA SER A 212 6.52 -7.55 12.71
C SER A 212 7.65 -8.42 12.12
N GLU A 213 8.31 -7.97 11.05
CA GLU A 213 9.33 -8.76 10.34
C GLU A 213 10.74 -8.54 10.89
N TRP A 214 11.47 -9.65 11.01
CA TRP A 214 12.90 -9.69 11.33
C TRP A 214 13.75 -9.10 10.20
N GLY A 215 14.86 -8.46 10.55
CA GLY A 215 15.86 -8.01 9.60
C GLY A 215 16.69 -9.16 9.02
N ASP A 216 17.66 -8.83 8.17
CA ASP A 216 18.52 -9.84 7.53
C ASP A 216 19.53 -10.45 8.50
N ILE A 217 19.81 -9.76 9.61
CA ILE A 217 20.59 -10.28 10.74
C ILE A 217 19.75 -10.38 12.01
N GLU A 218 20.17 -11.23 12.93
CA GLU A 218 19.41 -11.65 14.12
C GLU A 218 18.95 -10.48 15.00
N ASP A 219 19.76 -9.42 15.12
CA ASP A 219 19.48 -8.28 16.01
C ASP A 219 18.75 -7.13 15.33
N GLU A 220 18.26 -7.31 14.10
CA GLU A 220 17.54 -6.29 13.36
C GLU A 220 16.06 -6.64 13.18
N ALA A 221 15.26 -5.59 12.96
CA ALA A 221 13.89 -5.69 12.49
C ALA A 221 13.66 -4.68 11.38
N TRP A 222 12.73 -5.00 10.48
CA TRP A 222 12.28 -4.03 9.50
C TRP A 222 11.46 -2.93 10.15
N CYS A 223 11.55 -1.74 9.58
CA CYS A 223 10.71 -0.61 9.91
C CYS A 223 10.35 0.16 8.65
N LYS A 224 9.32 1.00 8.74
CA LYS A 224 8.92 1.92 7.67
C LYS A 224 8.82 3.34 8.20
N ASP A 225 9.47 4.27 7.52
CA ASP A 225 9.36 5.70 7.77
C ASP A 225 8.07 6.26 7.18
N PHE A 226 7.21 6.81 8.03
CA PHE A 226 5.93 7.40 7.64
C PHE A 226 6.02 8.86 7.20
N ASP A 227 7.21 9.45 7.09
CA ASP A 227 7.41 10.74 6.42
C ASP A 227 7.70 10.54 4.92
N THR A 228 8.73 9.76 4.62
CA THR A 228 9.29 9.53 3.28
C THR A 228 8.77 8.28 2.59
N GLY A 229 8.26 7.29 3.35
CA GLY A 229 7.79 6.01 2.83
C GLY A 229 8.85 4.91 2.73
N VAL A 230 10.12 5.21 3.01
CA VAL A 230 11.20 4.21 2.92
C VAL A 230 11.00 3.09 3.94
N ALA A 231 11.24 1.85 3.53
CA ALA A 231 11.41 0.71 4.42
C ALA A 231 12.90 0.35 4.54
N TYR A 232 13.38 0.10 5.75
CA TYR A 232 14.77 -0.26 6.04
C TYR A 232 14.86 -1.05 7.35
N GLN A 233 16.01 -1.64 7.63
CA GLN A 233 16.29 -2.38 8.85
C GLN A 233 16.89 -1.46 9.91
N ASN A 234 16.55 -1.72 11.17
CA ASN A 234 17.16 -1.05 12.30
C ASN A 234 17.40 -2.04 13.44
N ALA A 235 18.40 -1.78 14.28
CA ALA A 235 18.71 -2.66 15.41
C ALA A 235 17.55 -2.68 16.42
N ARG A 236 17.15 -3.87 16.86
CA ARG A 236 16.01 -4.10 17.77
C ARG A 236 16.21 -3.48 19.16
N GLU A 237 17.44 -3.11 19.49
CA GLU A 237 17.81 -2.38 20.71
C GLU A 237 17.43 -0.90 20.69
N PHE A 238 17.18 -0.31 19.51
CA PHE A 238 16.71 1.06 19.41
C PHE A 238 15.23 1.20 19.75
N ASP A 239 14.85 2.39 20.17
CA ASP A 239 13.46 2.74 20.43
C ASP A 239 12.74 3.07 19.15
N GLY A 240 11.54 2.51 18.94
CA GLY A 240 10.75 2.76 17.74
C GLY A 240 9.26 2.87 18.02
N TYR A 241 8.55 3.58 17.16
CA TYR A 241 7.10 3.69 17.24
C TYR A 241 6.45 2.40 16.75
N ALA A 242 5.28 2.07 17.29
CA ALA A 242 4.52 0.91 16.84
C ALA A 242 3.02 1.18 16.78
N ARG A 243 2.39 0.48 15.84
CA ARG A 243 0.95 0.38 15.68
C ARG A 243 0.59 -1.09 15.54
N CYS A 244 -0.64 -1.44 15.89
CA CYS A 244 -1.13 -2.80 15.72
C CYS A 244 -2.31 -2.85 14.75
N VAL A 245 -2.49 -4.02 14.14
CA VAL A 245 -3.49 -4.24 13.11
C VAL A 245 -4.34 -5.48 13.39
N ARG A 246 -5.55 -5.48 12.84
CA ARG A 246 -6.45 -6.63 12.79
C ARG A 246 -6.67 -7.00 11.34
N ARG A 247 -6.59 -8.30 11.05
CA ARG A 247 -6.79 -8.90 9.72
C ARG A 247 -8.15 -9.58 9.68
N VAL A 248 -8.93 -9.34 8.63
CA VAL A 248 -10.23 -9.98 8.40
C VAL A 248 -10.20 -10.68 7.05
N LEU A 249 -10.20 -12.00 7.05
CA LEU A 249 -10.12 -12.79 5.82
C LEU A 249 -11.36 -12.57 4.94
N VAL A 250 -11.15 -12.65 3.61
CA VAL A 250 -12.21 -12.59 2.59
C VAL A 250 -12.82 -13.97 2.34
#